data_AF-A0A497QKI8-F1
#
_entry.id   AF-A0A497QKI8-F1
#
_cell.length_a   1.000
_cell.length_b   1.000
_cell.length_c   1.000
_cell.angle_alpha   90.00
_cell.angle_beta   90.00
_cell.angle_gamma   90.00
#
_symmetry.space_group_name_H-M   'P 1'
#
loop_
_entity.id
_entity.type
_entity.pdbx_description
1 polymer ?
#
loop_
_entity_poly.entity_id
_entity_poly.type
_entity_poly.pdbx_seq_one_letter_code
_entity_poly.pdbx_strand_id
1 'polypeptide(L)'
;IQLPLYFKIPNPGEEFLGIGMKEPKKLSGKELALYDQKGIIALYPYRDSERTKIRDKTKNVLLIACGVPGISSEKLIEAEFIATNYITRFTGATLKERYFP
;
A
#
# COMPACT_ATOMS: atom_id res chain seq x y z
N ILE A 1 -7.24 3.94 -6.86
CA ILE A 1 -6.42 2.78 -7.28
C ILE A 1 -6.96 2.32 -8.62
N GLN A 2 -6.08 2.10 -9.60
CA GLN A 2 -6.43 1.55 -10.92
C GLN A 2 -5.64 0.27 -11.18
N LEU A 3 -6.33 -0.87 -11.14
CA LEU A 3 -5.74 -2.21 -11.28
C LEU A 3 -5.17 -2.44 -12.69
N PRO A 4 -4.17 -3.34 -12.87
CA PRO A 4 -3.57 -4.20 -11.84
C PRO A 4 -2.60 -3.44 -10.94
N LEU A 5 -2.36 -4.01 -9.76
CA LEU A 5 -1.23 -3.62 -8.92
C LEU A 5 0.00 -4.45 -9.29
N TYR A 6 1.17 -3.82 -9.25
CA TYR A 6 2.42 -4.52 -9.52
C TYR A 6 3.59 -3.86 -8.81
N PHE A 7 4.56 -4.69 -8.40
CA PHE A 7 5.84 -4.21 -7.89
C PHE A 7 6.81 -3.94 -9.04
N LYS A 8 7.55 -2.85 -8.93
CA LYS A 8 8.61 -2.48 -9.89
C LYS A 8 9.69 -1.68 -9.16
N ILE A 9 10.93 -1.79 -9.65
CA ILE A 9 11.97 -0.82 -9.35
C ILE A 9 11.67 0.48 -10.12
N PRO A 10 11.58 1.65 -9.45
CA PRO A 10 11.27 2.91 -10.09
C PRO A 10 12.40 3.33 -11.03
N ASN A 11 12.09 4.16 -12.01
CA ASN A 11 13.13 4.74 -12.86
C ASN A 11 13.96 5.74 -12.02
N PRO A 12 15.29 5.84 -12.21
CA PRO A 12 16.07 6.89 -11.59
C PRO A 12 15.51 8.28 -11.93
N GLY A 13 15.30 9.12 -10.92
CA GLY A 13 14.71 10.44 -11.05
C GLY A 13 13.18 10.47 -11.02
N GLU A 14 12.49 9.32 -11.03
CA GLU A 14 11.03 9.26 -10.87
C GLU A 14 10.61 9.89 -9.54
N GLU A 15 9.54 10.67 -9.56
CA GLU A 15 9.11 11.43 -8.39
C GLU A 15 8.11 10.66 -7.54
N PHE A 16 8.29 10.72 -6.22
CA PHE A 16 7.38 10.18 -5.24
C PHE A 16 7.01 11.23 -4.19
N LEU A 17 5.71 11.49 -4.05
CA LEU A 17 5.16 12.29 -2.96
C LEU A 17 4.41 11.39 -1.98
N GLY A 18 5.01 11.19 -0.81
CA GLY A 18 4.42 10.40 0.28
C GLY A 18 3.52 11.22 1.19
N ILE A 19 2.68 10.53 1.96
CA ILE A 19 1.80 11.17 2.95
C ILE A 19 2.62 12.03 3.92
N GLY A 20 2.24 13.31 4.04
CA GLY A 20 2.88 14.28 4.93
C GLY A 20 4.22 14.85 4.45
N MET A 21 4.65 14.53 3.22
CA MET A 21 5.81 15.17 2.60
C MET A 21 5.41 16.55 2.07
N LYS A 22 6.32 17.52 2.20
CA LYS A 22 6.12 18.88 1.67
C LYS A 22 6.29 18.95 0.16
N GLU A 23 7.27 18.21 -0.36
CA GLU A 23 7.66 18.19 -1.77
C GLU A 23 7.95 16.76 -2.21
N PRO A 24 7.78 16.42 -3.50
CA PRO A 24 8.16 15.12 -4.03
C PRO A 24 9.66 14.85 -3.88
N LYS A 25 10.04 13.60 -3.61
CA LYS A 25 11.44 13.16 -3.66
C LYS A 25 11.72 12.46 -4.98
N LYS A 26 12.92 12.66 -5.52
CA LYS A 26 13.42 11.87 -6.67
C LYS A 26 13.96 10.53 -6.18
N LEU A 27 13.52 9.46 -6.83
CA LEU A 27 13.93 8.09 -6.51
C LEU A 27 15.26 7.74 -7.18
N SER A 28 16.04 6.89 -6.53
CA SER A 28 17.37 6.50 -7.03
C SER A 28 17.32 5.36 -8.04
N GLY A 29 16.21 4.63 -8.10
CA GLY A 29 16.09 3.39 -8.88
C GLY A 29 16.66 2.17 -8.15
N LYS A 30 16.80 2.26 -6.82
CA LYS A 30 17.19 1.14 -5.94
C LYS A 30 16.08 0.75 -4.96
N GLU A 31 15.01 1.52 -4.94
CA GLU A 31 13.84 1.28 -4.11
C GLU A 31 12.93 0.22 -4.74
N LEU A 32 12.10 -0.43 -3.92
CA LEU A 32 10.97 -1.21 -4.42
C LEU A 32 9.69 -0.37 -4.27
N ALA A 33 8.91 -0.23 -5.32
CA ALA A 33 7.66 0.52 -5.29
C ALA A 33 6.49 -0.32 -5.78
N LEU A 34 5.34 -0.14 -5.13
CA LEU A 34 4.06 -0.69 -5.54
C LEU A 34 3.35 0.34 -6.42
N TYR A 35 2.93 -0.09 -7.59
CA TYR A 35 2.26 0.73 -8.60
C TYR A 35 0.81 0.31 -8.78
N ASP A 36 -0.02 1.29 -9.13
CA ASP A 36 -1.23 1.09 -9.90
C ASP A 36 -1.00 1.61 -11.34
N GLN A 37 -1.97 1.50 -12.25
CA GLN A 37 -1.81 2.00 -13.63
C GLN A 37 -1.54 3.51 -13.74
N LYS A 38 -1.73 4.30 -12.67
CA LYS A 38 -1.48 5.74 -12.66
C LYS A 38 -0.15 6.13 -12.00
N GLY A 39 0.57 5.19 -11.39
CA GLY A 39 1.86 5.44 -10.76
C GLY A 39 1.99 4.86 -9.35
N ILE A 40 2.98 5.34 -8.61
CA ILE A 40 3.34 4.80 -7.29
C ILE A 40 2.20 5.01 -6.29
N ILE A 41 1.86 3.95 -5.55
CA ILE A 41 0.90 3.96 -4.44
C ILE A 41 1.58 3.74 -3.09
N ALA A 42 2.73 3.05 -3.06
CA ALA A 42 3.57 2.93 -1.88
C ALA A 42 5.04 2.73 -2.29
N LEU A 43 5.94 3.41 -1.60
CA LEU A 43 7.38 3.11 -1.63
C LEU A 43 7.66 2.11 -0.52
N TYR A 44 8.04 0.89 -0.87
CA TYR A 44 8.12 -0.22 0.07
C TYR A 44 9.53 -0.38 0.67
N PRO A 45 9.67 -0.66 1.98
CA PRO A 45 8.68 -0.62 3.07
C PRO A 45 8.76 0.72 3.83
N TYR A 46 8.66 1.85 3.12
CA TYR A 46 8.93 3.17 3.67
C TYR A 46 7.66 4.00 3.92
N ARG A 47 6.85 4.24 2.88
CA ARG A 47 5.76 5.23 2.96
C ARG A 47 4.71 5.07 1.86
N ASP A 48 3.47 5.34 2.20
CA ASP A 48 2.34 5.38 1.26
C ASP A 48 2.30 6.71 0.47
N SER A 49 1.77 6.66 -0.74
CA SER A 49 1.61 7.80 -1.63
C SER A 49 0.50 8.75 -1.17
N GLU A 50 0.77 10.05 -1.23
CA GLU A 50 -0.21 11.12 -0.96
C GLU A 50 -1.43 11.02 -1.90
N ARG A 51 -1.22 10.57 -3.15
CA ARG A 51 -2.28 10.42 -4.16
C ARG A 51 -3.36 9.44 -3.69
N THR A 52 -2.97 8.31 -3.11
CA THR A 52 -3.85 7.18 -2.83
C THR A 52 -4.21 6.99 -1.37
N LYS A 53 -3.86 7.96 -0.51
CA LYS A 53 -4.24 7.94 0.91
C LYS A 53 -5.76 7.89 1.12
N ILE A 54 -6.16 7.27 2.21
CA ILE A 54 -7.52 7.31 2.73
C ILE A 54 -7.88 8.76 3.09
N ARG A 55 -9.10 9.17 2.76
CA ARG A 55 -9.68 10.49 3.04
C ARG A 55 -11.09 10.30 3.59
N ASP A 56 -11.70 11.35 4.13
CA ASP A 56 -13.04 11.28 4.73
C ASP A 56 -14.13 10.77 3.78
N LYS A 57 -13.96 11.03 2.47
CA LYS A 57 -14.86 10.56 1.42
C LYS A 57 -14.59 9.13 0.93
N THR A 58 -13.56 8.45 1.42
CA THR A 58 -13.23 7.08 1.03
C THR A 58 -14.34 6.13 1.47
N LYS A 59 -14.88 5.35 0.54
CA LYS A 59 -15.95 4.36 0.80
C LYS A 59 -15.49 2.91 0.64
N ASN A 60 -14.45 2.69 -0.16
CA ASN A 60 -13.86 1.38 -0.40
C ASN A 60 -12.37 1.47 -0.12
N VAL A 61 -11.83 0.45 0.54
CA VAL A 61 -10.41 0.33 0.86
C VAL A 61 -9.88 -0.98 0.29
N LEU A 62 -8.62 -0.95 -0.12
CA LEU A 62 -7.85 -2.15 -0.45
C LEU A 62 -6.80 -2.32 0.63
N LEU A 63 -6.90 -3.39 1.41
CA LEU A 63 -5.88 -3.75 2.39
C LEU A 63 -4.79 -4.57 1.69
N ILE A 64 -3.54 -4.13 1.83
CA ILE A 64 -2.39 -4.79 1.23
C ILE A 64 -1.42 -5.13 2.37
N ALA A 65 -1.18 -6.42 2.59
CA ALA A 65 -0.19 -6.91 3.53
C ALA A 65 1.03 -7.43 2.75
N CYS A 66 2.20 -6.85 3.00
CA CYS A 66 3.45 -7.24 2.36
C CYS A 66 4.49 -7.64 3.41
N GLY A 67 5.19 -8.75 3.16
CA GLY A 67 6.20 -9.29 4.07
C GLY A 67 7.60 -8.70 3.83
N VAL A 68 8.37 -8.53 4.90
CA VAL A 68 9.79 -8.15 4.86
C VAL A 68 10.66 -9.32 5.34
N PRO A 69 11.96 -9.37 4.99
CA PRO A 69 12.87 -10.38 5.51
C PRO A 69 12.83 -10.44 7.04
N GLY A 70 12.79 -11.66 7.59
CA GLY A 70 12.75 -11.90 9.03
C GLY A 70 11.34 -11.91 9.66
N ILE A 71 10.28 -11.64 8.88
CA ILE A 71 8.89 -11.81 9.31
C ILE A 71 8.28 -13.02 8.60
N SER A 72 7.70 -13.94 9.37
CA SER A 72 7.10 -15.16 8.82
C SER A 72 5.77 -14.87 8.13
N SER A 73 5.40 -15.73 7.17
CA SER A 73 4.13 -15.62 6.44
C SER A 73 2.93 -15.76 7.39
N GLU A 74 3.04 -16.59 8.44
CA GLU A 74 1.98 -16.77 9.44
C GLU A 74 1.70 -15.46 10.18
N LYS A 75 2.76 -14.75 10.59
CA LYS A 75 2.62 -13.43 11.23
C LYS A 75 2.01 -12.40 10.30
N LEU A 76 2.33 -12.44 9.02
CA LEU A 76 1.77 -11.54 8.02
C LEU A 76 0.26 -11.78 7.82
N ILE A 77 -0.14 -13.05 7.73
CA ILE A 77 -1.54 -13.47 7.61
C ILE A 77 -2.32 -13.10 8.89
N GLU A 78 -1.73 -13.34 10.06
CA GLU A 78 -2.32 -12.95 11.34
C GLU A 78 -2.54 -11.44 11.43
N ALA A 79 -1.55 -10.63 11.03
CA ALA A 79 -1.67 -9.18 11.01
C ALA A 79 -2.77 -8.68 10.06
N GLU A 80 -2.86 -9.25 8.86
CA GLU A 80 -3.93 -8.95 7.90
C GLU A 80 -5.31 -9.30 8.48
N PHE A 81 -5.42 -10.45 9.14
CA PHE A 81 -6.66 -10.91 9.76
C PHE A 81 -7.11 -9.96 10.88
N ILE A 82 -6.19 -9.59 11.78
CA ILE A 82 -6.46 -8.64 12.87
C ILE A 82 -6.88 -7.28 12.31
N ALA A 83 -6.15 -6.76 11.31
CA ALA A 83 -6.46 -5.48 10.69
C ALA A 83 -7.86 -5.49 10.06
N THR A 84 -8.20 -6.55 9.31
CA THR A 84 -9.53 -6.70 8.72
C THR A 84 -10.62 -6.74 9.78
N ASN A 85 -10.43 -7.50 10.87
CA ASN A 85 -11.40 -7.56 11.96
C ASN A 85 -11.64 -6.21 12.63
N TYR A 86 -10.59 -5.42 12.81
CA TYR A 86 -10.74 -4.06 13.35
C TYR A 86 -11.46 -3.14 12.39
N ILE A 87 -11.09 -3.17 11.10
CA ILE A 87 -11.76 -2.35 10.09
C ILE A 87 -13.25 -2.69 10.04
N THR A 88 -13.62 -3.95 9.94
CA THR A 88 -15.04 -4.36 9.86
C THR A 88 -15.80 -4.01 11.14
N ARG A 89 -15.24 -4.32 12.31
CA ARG A 89 -15.87 -4.06 13.61
C ARG A 89 -16.13 -2.58 13.88
N PHE A 90 -15.16 -1.71 13.57
CA PHE A 90 -15.23 -0.31 13.99
C PHE A 90 -15.76 0.64 12.91
N THR A 91 -15.82 0.22 11.65
CA THR A 91 -16.33 1.08 10.56
C THR A 91 -17.64 0.59 9.94
N GLY A 92 -18.07 -0.63 10.27
CA GLY A 92 -19.21 -1.28 9.60
C GLY A 92 -18.91 -1.73 8.16
N ALA A 93 -17.64 -1.64 7.71
CA ALA A 93 -17.23 -2.14 6.41
C ALA A 93 -17.43 -3.66 6.30
N THR A 94 -17.67 -4.15 5.09
CA THR A 94 -17.79 -5.58 4.78
C THR A 94 -16.63 -6.00 3.89
N LEU A 95 -15.97 -7.12 4.23
CA LEU A 95 -14.96 -7.74 3.39
C LEU A 95 -15.63 -8.26 2.10
N LYS A 96 -15.16 -7.81 0.94
CA LYS A 96 -15.67 -8.24 -0.37
C LYS A 96 -14.91 -9.43 -0.91
N GLU A 97 -13.60 -9.31 -0.97
CA GLU A 97 -12.71 -10.31 -1.54
C GLU A 97 -11.42 -10.33 -0.72
N ARG A 98 -10.78 -11.50 -0.67
CA ARG A 98 -9.48 -11.70 -0.02
C ARG A 98 -8.66 -12.66 -0.86
N TYR A 99 -7.42 -12.27 -1.13
CA TYR A 99 -6.49 -13.01 -1.96
C TYR A 99 -5.21 -13.27 -1.17
N PHE A 100 -4.75 -14.51 -1.21
CA PHE A 100 -3.42 -14.90 -0.78
C PHE A 100 -2.66 -15.47 -1.99
N PRO A 101 -1.34 -15.24 -2.08
CA PRO A 101 -0.51 -15.95 -3.04
C PRO A 101 -0.48 -17.46 -2.78
#